data_AF-A0A9E2LEK3-F1
#
_entry.id   AF-A0A9E2LEK3-F1
#
_cell.length_a   1.000
_cell.length_b   1.000
_cell.length_c   1.000
_cell.angle_alpha   90.00
_cell.angle_beta   90.00
_cell.angle_gamma   90.00
#
_symmetry.space_group_name_H-M   'P 1'
#
loop_
_entity.id
_entity.type
_entity.pdbx_description
1 polymer ?
#
loop_
_entity_poly.entity_id
_entity_poly.type
_entity_poly.pdbx_seq_one_letter_code
_entity_poly.pdbx_strand_id
1 'polypeptide(L)'
;ALALAPESGTESQWWPIARKIADDLILRKDWDQLGGFLPVLARASKSGKYLEYALDHAHPSVVLGATLALGLNPRKEFTPRLMRLARYSRKAVAVNAAFALARTPDTLRENLELVNHPQPEVAAHAVLGLRSMGSNPMACAALLDQMRSARHTVSSMQNIASGVLGSCGPAIRARGLRLLAVLPPTLAELLLKTVWVRRDRGHDLAPFFMRLINLQHLGVVGKKFQFTLPGQVTVQGFSTFGGIVFIPGLTRETVKLEWIQ
;
A
#
# COMPACT_ATOMS: atom_id res chain seq x y z
N ALA A 1 2.11 17.05 -32.83
CA ALA A 1 3.22 16.09 -32.78
C ALA A 1 3.28 15.25 -31.48
N LEU A 2 2.26 15.29 -30.62
CA LEU A 2 2.19 14.52 -29.35
C LEU A 2 1.53 13.13 -29.49
N ALA A 3 1.22 12.68 -30.71
CA ALA A 3 0.47 11.45 -30.98
C ALA A 3 1.34 10.22 -31.30
N LEU A 4 2.55 10.16 -30.75
CA LEU A 4 3.39 8.96 -30.80
C LEU A 4 3.88 8.64 -29.38
N ALA A 5 2.93 8.31 -28.50
CA ALA A 5 3.22 7.60 -27.27
C ALA A 5 3.14 6.07 -27.54
N PRO A 6 3.90 5.25 -26.81
CA PRO A 6 4.18 3.87 -27.14
C PRO A 6 3.01 2.97 -26.76
N GLU A 7 2.04 2.84 -27.66
CA GLU A 7 0.94 1.89 -27.50
C GLU A 7 1.12 0.64 -28.36
N SER A 8 2.02 0.65 -29.36
CA SER A 8 2.13 -0.44 -30.34
C SER A 8 3.54 -0.77 -30.87
N GLY A 9 4.63 -0.34 -30.19
CA GLY A 9 6.01 -0.58 -30.66
C GLY A 9 7.01 -0.98 -29.57
N THR A 10 8.09 -1.65 -29.96
CA THR A 10 9.21 -2.01 -29.07
C THR A 10 10.01 -0.76 -28.65
N GLU A 11 10.73 -0.81 -27.53
CA GLU A 11 11.58 0.32 -27.07
C GLU A 11 12.53 0.82 -28.17
N SER A 12 13.09 -0.08 -28.99
CA SER A 12 13.99 0.30 -30.09
C SER A 12 13.30 1.15 -31.17
N GLN A 13 11.98 0.98 -31.37
CA GLN A 13 11.22 1.71 -32.37
C GLN A 13 10.85 3.12 -31.89
N TRP A 14 10.36 3.26 -30.66
CA TRP A 14 9.83 4.54 -30.18
C TRP A 14 10.87 5.41 -29.44
N TRP A 15 11.91 4.80 -28.86
CA TRP A 15 12.90 5.54 -28.05
C TRP A 15 13.62 6.66 -28.80
N PRO A 16 14.07 6.50 -30.07
CA PRO A 16 14.74 7.58 -30.79
C PRO A 16 13.85 8.83 -30.94
N ILE A 17 12.55 8.63 -31.15
CA ILE A 17 11.56 9.70 -31.29
C ILE A 17 11.34 10.37 -29.92
N ALA A 18 11.08 9.59 -28.88
CA ALA A 18 10.85 10.12 -27.53
C ALA A 18 12.08 10.88 -27.00
N ARG A 19 13.29 10.35 -27.24
CA ARG A 19 14.55 11.02 -26.91
C ARG A 19 14.67 12.37 -27.61
N LYS A 20 14.40 12.42 -28.92
CA LYS A 20 14.45 13.67 -29.68
C LYS A 20 13.46 14.70 -29.15
N ILE A 21 12.22 14.30 -28.85
CA ILE A 21 11.22 15.18 -28.24
C ILE A 21 11.72 15.73 -26.90
N ALA A 22 12.29 14.87 -26.04
CA ALA A 22 12.82 15.30 -24.75
C ALA A 22 13.96 16.32 -24.91
N ASP A 23 14.90 16.04 -25.80
CA ASP A 23 16.03 16.93 -26.10
C ASP A 23 15.53 18.29 -26.64
N ASP A 24 14.53 18.28 -27.53
CA ASP A 24 13.91 19.50 -28.08
C ASP A 24 13.18 20.31 -27.00
N LEU A 25 12.45 19.65 -26.10
CA LEU A 25 11.77 20.31 -24.97
C LEU A 25 12.77 20.95 -24.01
N ILE A 26 13.88 20.26 -23.72
CA ILE A 26 14.96 20.78 -22.88
C ILE A 26 15.62 21.99 -23.54
N LEU A 27 15.93 21.91 -24.83
CA LEU A 27 16.56 22.99 -25.59
C LEU A 27 15.67 24.25 -25.61
N ARG A 28 14.36 24.07 -25.76
CA ARG A 28 13.37 25.16 -25.76
C ARG A 28 12.98 25.64 -24.36
N LYS A 29 13.45 24.96 -23.30
CA LYS A 29 13.08 25.23 -21.90
C LYS A 29 11.58 25.11 -21.64
N ASP A 30 10.89 24.22 -22.36
CA ASP A 30 9.46 23.96 -22.18
C ASP A 30 9.25 22.95 -21.03
N TRP A 31 9.40 23.46 -19.81
CA TRP A 31 9.47 22.65 -18.59
C TRP A 31 8.15 22.00 -18.19
N ASP A 32 7.02 22.61 -18.52
CA ASP A 32 5.71 22.05 -18.25
C ASP A 32 5.44 20.84 -19.16
N GLN A 33 5.72 20.97 -20.46
CA GLN A 33 5.62 19.83 -21.37
C GLN A 33 6.63 18.74 -21.05
N LEU A 34 7.88 19.10 -20.70
CA LEU A 34 8.87 18.12 -20.25
C LEU A 34 8.37 17.36 -19.02
N GLY A 35 7.84 18.08 -18.02
CA GLY A 35 7.24 17.49 -16.82
C GLY A 35 6.14 16.47 -17.13
N GLY A 36 5.21 16.84 -18.01
CA GLY A 36 4.14 15.94 -18.46
C GLY A 36 4.63 14.75 -19.30
N PHE A 37 5.79 14.87 -19.96
CA PHE A 37 6.35 13.84 -20.83
C PHE A 37 7.24 12.82 -20.11
N LEU A 38 7.77 13.15 -18.92
CA LEU A 38 8.64 12.25 -18.13
C LEU A 38 8.03 10.87 -17.84
N PRO A 39 6.73 10.71 -17.52
CA PRO A 39 6.11 9.39 -17.37
C PRO A 39 6.23 8.50 -18.60
N VAL A 40 6.18 9.08 -19.80
CA VAL A 40 6.36 8.35 -21.07
C VAL A 40 7.81 7.93 -21.21
N LEU A 41 8.76 8.85 -20.98
CA LEU A 41 10.19 8.56 -21.03
C LEU A 41 10.62 7.48 -20.03
N ALA A 42 10.05 7.48 -18.82
CA ALA A 42 10.41 6.54 -17.78
C ALA A 42 10.09 5.07 -18.11
N ARG A 43 9.28 4.81 -19.13
CA ARG A 43 9.03 3.45 -19.65
C ARG A 43 10.25 2.83 -20.34
N ALA A 44 11.15 3.64 -20.88
CA ALA A 44 12.37 3.15 -21.53
C ALA A 44 13.47 2.91 -20.50
N SER A 45 14.13 1.76 -20.54
CA SER A 45 15.29 1.46 -19.67
C SER A 45 16.36 2.57 -19.74
N LYS A 46 16.57 3.15 -20.93
CA LYS A 46 17.61 4.16 -21.24
C LYS A 46 17.34 5.58 -20.74
N SER A 47 16.20 5.86 -20.09
CA SER A 47 15.83 7.22 -19.67
C SER A 47 16.46 7.70 -18.36
N GLY A 48 17.35 6.91 -17.74
CA GLY A 48 17.96 7.24 -16.45
C GLY A 48 18.55 8.65 -16.36
N LYS A 49 19.31 9.08 -17.38
CA LYS A 49 19.90 10.43 -17.41
C LYS A 49 18.87 11.57 -17.38
N TYR A 50 17.70 11.38 -18.01
CA TYR A 50 16.63 12.37 -18.02
C TYR A 50 15.94 12.45 -16.66
N LEU A 51 15.73 11.30 -16.03
CA LEU A 51 15.15 11.22 -14.68
C LEU A 51 16.09 11.81 -13.63
N GLU A 52 17.40 11.54 -13.74
CA GLU A 52 18.41 12.14 -12.89
C GLU A 52 18.42 13.66 -13.01
N TYR A 53 18.50 14.17 -14.25
CA TYR A 53 18.39 15.60 -14.52
C TYR A 53 17.11 16.20 -13.96
N ALA A 54 15.97 15.52 -14.13
CA ALA A 54 14.66 16.04 -13.76
C ALA A 54 14.41 16.05 -12.24
N LEU A 55 14.96 15.09 -11.48
CA LEU A 55 14.81 15.04 -10.03
C LEU A 55 15.53 16.18 -9.30
N ASP A 56 16.64 16.64 -9.87
CA ASP A 56 17.45 17.73 -9.31
C ASP A 56 17.08 19.11 -9.93
N HIS A 57 16.05 19.16 -10.77
CA HIS A 57 15.67 20.37 -11.49
C HIS A 57 14.95 21.40 -10.60
N ALA A 58 15.14 22.70 -10.87
CA ALA A 58 14.48 23.76 -10.08
C ALA A 58 12.99 23.93 -10.42
N HIS A 59 12.58 23.59 -11.64
CA HIS A 59 11.20 23.79 -12.10
C HIS A 59 10.24 22.76 -11.49
N PRO A 60 9.15 23.18 -10.80
CA PRO A 60 8.25 22.27 -10.09
C PRO A 60 7.65 21.17 -10.96
N SER A 61 7.20 21.50 -12.18
CA SER A 61 6.58 20.54 -13.10
C SER A 61 7.52 19.41 -13.51
N VAL A 62 8.83 19.69 -13.61
CA VAL A 62 9.84 18.72 -14.00
C VAL A 62 10.08 17.72 -12.87
N VAL A 63 10.28 18.19 -11.64
CA VAL A 63 10.47 17.31 -10.47
C VAL A 63 9.20 16.52 -10.15
N LEU A 64 8.04 17.16 -10.26
CA LEU A 64 6.74 16.51 -10.07
C LEU A 64 6.53 15.40 -11.10
N GLY A 65 6.83 15.69 -12.37
CA GLY A 65 6.80 14.72 -13.46
C GLY A 65 7.75 13.55 -13.22
N ALA A 66 8.99 13.81 -12.81
CA ALA A 66 10.00 12.79 -12.53
C ALA A 66 9.60 11.85 -11.40
N THR A 67 9.11 12.40 -10.28
CA THR A 67 8.66 11.61 -9.13
C THR A 67 7.43 10.76 -9.45
N LEU A 68 6.46 11.30 -10.20
CA LEU A 68 5.34 10.52 -10.71
C LEU A 68 5.79 9.40 -11.66
N ALA A 69 6.69 9.73 -12.58
CA ALA A 69 7.22 8.81 -13.58
C ALA A 69 7.91 7.60 -12.94
N LEU A 70 8.67 7.84 -11.86
CA LEU A 70 9.30 6.79 -11.05
C LEU A 70 8.29 6.02 -10.18
N GLY A 71 7.17 6.65 -9.81
CA GLY A 71 6.05 5.94 -9.21
C GLY A 71 5.44 4.90 -10.15
N LEU A 72 5.25 5.27 -11.42
CA LEU A 72 4.70 4.39 -12.44
C LEU A 72 5.72 3.36 -12.93
N ASN A 73 7.00 3.72 -12.99
CA ASN A 73 8.11 2.89 -13.43
C ASN A 73 9.21 2.88 -12.36
N PRO A 74 9.07 2.06 -11.30
CA PRO A 74 9.99 2.04 -10.15
C PRO A 74 11.42 1.66 -10.53
N ARG A 75 12.39 2.35 -9.93
CA ARG A 75 13.83 2.20 -10.21
C ARG A 75 14.65 2.41 -8.95
N LYS A 76 15.40 1.38 -8.55
CA LYS A 76 16.14 1.34 -7.27
C LYS A 76 17.27 2.36 -7.21
N GLU A 77 17.89 2.67 -8.34
CA GLU A 77 19.00 3.62 -8.43
C GLU A 77 18.60 5.05 -7.99
N PHE A 78 17.30 5.38 -7.97
CA PHE A 78 16.81 6.69 -7.56
C PHE A 78 16.35 6.77 -6.09
N THR A 79 16.40 5.67 -5.33
CA THR A 79 15.93 5.60 -3.94
C THR A 79 16.50 6.73 -3.06
N PRO A 80 17.82 7.05 -3.07
CA PRO A 80 18.36 8.12 -2.23
C PRO A 80 17.80 9.52 -2.56
N ARG A 81 17.57 9.81 -3.86
CA ARG A 81 16.98 11.08 -4.31
C ARG A 81 15.50 11.15 -3.94
N LEU A 82 14.76 10.08 -4.18
CA LEU A 82 13.35 9.98 -3.80
C LEU A 82 13.18 10.16 -2.28
N MET A 83 14.04 9.56 -1.47
CA MET A 83 13.98 9.71 -0.01
C MET A 83 14.19 11.17 0.43
N ARG A 84 15.15 11.87 -0.17
CA ARG A 84 15.38 13.29 0.09
C ARG A 84 14.16 14.14 -0.27
N LEU A 85 13.56 13.90 -1.44
CA LEU A 85 12.37 14.61 -1.91
C LEU A 85 11.16 14.32 -1.02
N ALA A 86 10.97 13.07 -0.58
CA ALA A 86 9.88 12.69 0.31
C ALA A 86 9.93 13.43 1.66
N ARG A 87 11.14 13.71 2.18
CA ARG A 87 11.33 14.42 3.46
C ARG A 87 11.16 15.93 3.37
N TYR A 88 11.74 16.54 2.34
CA TYR A 88 12.04 17.97 2.36
C TYR A 88 11.33 18.79 1.28
N SER A 89 10.66 18.14 0.33
CA SER A 89 9.97 18.84 -0.75
C SER A 89 8.56 19.30 -0.36
N ARG A 90 8.00 20.17 -1.20
CA ARG A 90 6.59 20.57 -1.11
C ARG A 90 5.69 19.34 -1.26
N LYS A 91 4.50 19.42 -0.64
CA LYS A 91 3.52 18.34 -0.51
C LYS A 91 3.40 17.45 -1.76
N ALA A 92 3.11 18.03 -2.93
CA ALA A 92 2.89 17.24 -4.15
C ALA A 92 4.10 16.38 -4.56
N VAL A 93 5.32 16.95 -4.50
CA VAL A 93 6.55 16.23 -4.83
C VAL A 93 6.87 15.18 -3.76
N ALA A 94 6.69 15.53 -2.49
CA ALA A 94 6.93 14.61 -1.37
C ALA A 94 6.02 13.38 -1.44
N VAL A 95 4.73 13.58 -1.73
CA VAL A 95 3.74 12.52 -1.90
C VAL A 95 4.09 11.61 -3.08
N ASN A 96 4.44 12.17 -4.25
CA ASN A 96 4.84 11.37 -5.41
C ASN A 96 6.15 10.60 -5.15
N ALA A 97 7.10 11.20 -4.43
CA ALA A 97 8.34 10.52 -4.08
C ALA A 97 8.09 9.35 -3.13
N ALA A 98 7.20 9.52 -2.13
CA ALA A 98 6.78 8.44 -1.24
C ALA A 98 6.03 7.33 -1.98
N PHE A 99 5.16 7.70 -2.93
CA PHE A 99 4.50 6.75 -3.83
C PHE A 99 5.51 5.94 -4.65
N ALA A 100 6.56 6.56 -5.17
CA ALA A 100 7.63 5.88 -5.90
C ALA A 100 8.43 4.95 -5.01
N LEU A 101 8.80 5.37 -3.79
CA LEU A 101 9.48 4.52 -2.82
C LEU A 101 8.65 3.30 -2.45
N ALA A 102 7.36 3.47 -2.20
CA ALA A 102 6.44 2.40 -1.83
C ALA A 102 6.30 1.30 -2.90
N ARG A 103 6.57 1.63 -4.17
CA ARG A 103 6.52 0.71 -5.31
C ARG A 103 7.90 0.19 -5.74
N THR A 104 8.96 0.81 -5.25
CA THR A 104 10.34 0.40 -5.52
C THR A 104 10.68 -0.78 -4.60
N PRO A 105 11.21 -1.90 -5.11
CA PRO A 105 11.59 -3.01 -4.25
C PRO A 105 12.75 -2.64 -3.31
N ASP A 106 12.85 -3.35 -2.19
CA ASP A 106 13.90 -3.21 -1.16
C ASP A 106 13.94 -1.85 -0.42
N THR A 107 12.81 -1.15 -0.34
CA THR A 107 12.70 0.16 0.35
C THR A 107 12.17 0.06 1.78
N LEU A 108 12.50 -1.03 2.51
CA LEU A 108 12.02 -1.24 3.88
C LEU A 108 12.43 -0.09 4.79
N ARG A 109 13.70 0.31 4.75
CA ARG A 109 14.24 1.37 5.61
C ARG A 109 13.54 2.70 5.35
N GLU A 110 13.38 3.06 4.09
CA GLU A 110 12.77 4.32 3.65
C GLU A 110 11.31 4.38 4.07
N ASN A 111 10.55 3.30 3.84
CA ASN A 111 9.14 3.26 4.24
C ASN A 111 8.96 3.24 5.76
N LEU A 112 9.84 2.56 6.53
CA LEU A 112 9.80 2.60 8.00
C LEU A 112 10.01 4.00 8.56
N GLU A 113 10.81 4.81 7.87
CA GLU A 113 11.04 6.19 8.28
C GLU A 113 9.89 7.11 7.90
N LEU A 114 9.38 6.99 6.67
CA LEU A 114 8.28 7.82 6.16
C LEU A 114 6.92 7.49 6.80
N VAL A 115 6.77 6.34 7.46
CA VAL A 115 5.50 5.94 8.07
C VAL A 115 5.01 6.90 9.18
N ASN A 116 5.94 7.65 9.79
CA ASN A 116 5.64 8.67 10.81
C ASN A 116 5.74 10.10 10.27
N HIS A 117 5.75 10.26 8.94
CA HIS A 117 5.88 11.57 8.31
C HIS A 117 4.68 12.48 8.69
N PRO A 118 4.91 13.77 8.97
CA PRO A 118 3.84 14.68 9.41
C PRO A 118 2.75 14.91 8.34
N GLN A 119 3.08 14.74 7.05
CA GLN A 119 2.09 14.77 5.98
C GLN A 119 1.39 13.40 5.86
N PRO A 120 0.07 13.32 6.10
CA PRO A 120 -0.65 12.05 6.13
C PRO A 120 -0.58 11.25 4.83
N GLU A 121 -0.52 11.92 3.68
CA GLU A 121 -0.46 11.27 2.37
C GLU A 121 0.90 10.59 2.13
N VAL A 122 1.99 11.17 2.63
CA VAL A 122 3.33 10.56 2.59
C VAL A 122 3.35 9.30 3.47
N ALA A 123 2.85 9.42 4.70
CA ALA A 123 2.73 8.29 5.61
C ALA A 123 1.84 7.17 5.04
N ALA A 124 0.75 7.53 4.36
CA ALA A 124 -0.14 6.57 3.69
C ALA A 124 0.58 5.77 2.59
N HIS A 125 1.41 6.41 1.77
CA HIS A 125 2.21 5.70 0.77
C HIS A 125 3.26 4.79 1.43
N ALA A 126 3.90 5.26 2.50
CA ALA A 126 4.84 4.44 3.26
C ALA A 126 4.18 3.17 3.82
N VAL A 127 2.97 3.29 4.37
CA VAL A 127 2.12 2.15 4.80
C VAL A 127 1.89 1.17 3.65
N LEU A 128 1.58 1.66 2.45
CA LEU A 128 1.39 0.80 1.28
C LEU A 128 2.68 0.04 0.92
N GLY A 129 3.82 0.72 0.98
CA GLY A 129 5.13 0.10 0.80
C GLY A 129 5.40 -1.00 1.81
N LEU A 130 5.23 -0.73 3.10
CA LEU A 130 5.38 -1.73 4.17
C LEU A 130 4.43 -2.91 3.99
N ARG A 131 3.16 -2.67 3.63
CA ARG A 131 2.17 -3.72 3.38
C ARG A 131 2.60 -4.66 2.26
N SER A 132 3.20 -4.14 1.19
CA SER A 132 3.68 -4.93 0.05
C SER A 132 4.80 -5.91 0.41
N MET A 133 5.50 -5.69 1.53
CA MET A 133 6.59 -6.54 2.01
C MET A 133 6.11 -7.81 2.74
N GLY A 134 4.79 -8.00 2.84
CA GLY A 134 4.21 -9.25 3.32
C GLY A 134 4.54 -9.53 4.79
N SER A 135 5.08 -10.72 5.05
CA SER A 135 5.39 -11.24 6.38
C SER A 135 6.66 -10.65 7.01
N ASN A 136 7.26 -9.60 6.44
CA ASN A 136 8.45 -8.97 7.01
C ASN A 136 8.19 -8.49 8.46
N PRO A 137 8.93 -8.97 9.47
CA PRO A 137 8.64 -8.67 10.87
C PRO A 137 8.68 -7.18 11.21
N MET A 138 9.63 -6.42 10.65
CA MET A 138 9.78 -4.99 10.93
C MET A 138 8.64 -4.19 10.30
N ALA A 139 8.29 -4.49 9.05
CA ALA A 139 7.15 -3.85 8.38
C ALA A 139 5.85 -4.12 9.14
N CYS A 140 5.63 -5.37 9.56
CA CYS A 140 4.46 -5.76 10.32
C CYS A 140 4.38 -5.13 11.71
N ALA A 141 5.51 -4.97 12.41
CA ALA A 141 5.56 -4.25 13.67
C ALA A 141 5.17 -2.77 13.48
N ALA A 142 5.75 -2.12 12.47
CA ALA A 142 5.44 -0.73 12.16
C ALA A 142 3.97 -0.52 11.78
N LEU A 143 3.39 -1.40 10.94
CA LEU A 143 1.97 -1.36 10.60
C LEU A 143 1.07 -1.52 11.84
N LEU A 144 1.42 -2.43 12.76
CA LEU A 144 0.67 -2.60 14.01
C LEU A 144 0.72 -1.34 14.88
N ASP A 145 1.87 -0.68 14.96
CA ASP A 145 2.01 0.57 15.73
C ASP A 145 1.25 1.73 15.07
N GLN A 146 1.22 1.81 13.74
CA GLN A 146 0.37 2.78 13.04
C GLN A 146 -1.11 2.53 13.32
N MET A 147 -1.54 1.26 13.34
CA MET A 147 -2.92 0.88 13.65
C MET A 147 -3.34 1.33 15.06
N ARG A 148 -2.42 1.27 16.03
CA ARG A 148 -2.65 1.74 17.41
C ARG A 148 -2.76 3.26 17.50
N SER A 149 -1.99 3.97 16.69
CA SER A 149 -1.90 5.43 16.77
C SER A 149 -3.20 6.13 16.34
N ALA A 150 -4.01 5.49 15.47
CA ALA A 150 -5.24 6.03 14.88
C ALA A 150 -5.09 7.43 14.23
N ARG A 151 -3.88 7.85 13.85
CA ARG A 151 -3.59 9.21 13.31
C ARG A 151 -3.88 9.36 11.82
N HIS A 152 -4.56 8.40 11.23
CA HIS A 152 -4.65 8.21 9.79
C HIS A 152 -6.07 8.44 9.29
N THR A 153 -6.19 8.84 8.02
CA THR A 153 -7.49 8.84 7.35
C THR A 153 -8.10 7.43 7.37
N VAL A 154 -9.43 7.34 7.21
CA VAL A 154 -10.12 6.04 7.14
C VAL A 154 -9.51 5.12 6.08
N SER A 155 -9.20 5.64 4.88
CA SER A 155 -8.59 4.86 3.79
C SER A 155 -7.19 4.37 4.15
N SER A 156 -6.37 5.21 4.79
CA SER A 156 -5.07 4.81 5.30
C SER A 156 -5.19 3.75 6.39
N MET A 157 -6.14 3.89 7.33
CA MET A 157 -6.42 2.89 8.37
C MET A 157 -6.89 1.56 7.79
N GLN A 158 -7.70 1.57 6.72
CA GLN A 158 -8.10 0.38 5.98
C GLN A 158 -6.91 -0.35 5.35
N ASN A 159 -5.97 0.40 4.78
CA ASN A 159 -4.72 -0.17 4.24
C ASN A 159 -3.83 -0.75 5.33
N ILE A 160 -3.68 -0.06 6.47
CA ILE A 160 -2.95 -0.55 7.64
C ILE A 160 -3.58 -1.85 8.15
N ALA A 161 -4.89 -1.85 8.39
CA ALA A 161 -5.62 -3.02 8.85
C ALA A 161 -5.48 -4.19 7.87
N SER A 162 -5.58 -3.94 6.55
CA SER A 162 -5.34 -4.97 5.54
C SER A 162 -3.92 -5.54 5.61
N GLY A 163 -2.89 -4.72 5.83
CA GLY A 163 -1.52 -5.21 6.00
C GLY A 163 -1.35 -6.05 7.25
N VAL A 164 -1.75 -5.53 8.41
CA VAL A 164 -1.64 -6.23 9.71
C VAL A 164 -2.42 -7.54 9.72
N LEU A 165 -3.63 -7.54 9.16
CA LEU A 165 -4.54 -8.68 9.26
C LEU A 165 -4.37 -9.68 8.11
N GLY A 166 -3.96 -9.21 6.93
CA GLY A 166 -3.87 -10.02 5.72
C GLY A 166 -2.47 -10.52 5.39
N SER A 167 -1.44 -9.73 5.71
CA SER A 167 -0.08 -9.97 5.25
C SER A 167 0.88 -10.35 6.38
N CYS A 168 0.56 -10.01 7.63
CA CYS A 168 1.42 -10.32 8.76
C CYS A 168 1.19 -11.71 9.35
N GLY A 169 2.24 -12.26 9.96
CA GLY A 169 2.20 -13.56 10.63
C GLY A 169 1.20 -13.62 11.79
N PRO A 170 0.85 -14.83 12.28
CA PRO A 170 -0.27 -15.05 13.21
C PRO A 170 -0.20 -14.22 14.50
N ALA A 171 1.00 -14.02 15.05
CA ALA A 171 1.19 -13.28 16.30
C ALA A 171 0.82 -11.80 16.18
N ILE A 172 1.25 -11.13 15.10
CA ILE A 172 0.96 -9.71 14.85
C ILE A 172 -0.51 -9.53 14.48
N ARG A 173 -1.03 -10.45 13.66
CA ARG A 173 -2.45 -10.50 13.29
C ARG A 173 -3.36 -10.59 14.51
N ALA A 174 -3.07 -11.47 15.47
CA ALA A 174 -3.84 -11.60 16.70
C ALA A 174 -3.83 -10.31 17.53
N ARG A 175 -2.71 -9.57 17.54
CA ARG A 175 -2.62 -8.25 18.18
C ARG A 175 -3.48 -7.22 17.44
N GLY A 176 -3.48 -7.22 16.11
CA GLY A 176 -4.35 -6.37 15.30
C GLY A 176 -5.84 -6.60 15.55
N LEU A 177 -6.28 -7.86 15.64
CA LEU A 177 -7.67 -8.19 15.97
C LEU A 177 -8.09 -7.73 17.36
N ARG A 178 -7.20 -7.82 18.36
CA ARG A 178 -7.44 -7.28 19.70
C ARG A 178 -7.63 -5.76 19.68
N LEU A 179 -6.89 -5.05 18.82
CA LEU A 179 -7.08 -3.61 18.66
C LEU A 179 -8.42 -3.28 18.03
N LEU A 180 -8.85 -4.01 17.00
CA LEU A 180 -10.19 -3.81 16.41
C LEU A 180 -11.33 -4.05 17.41
N ALA A 181 -11.16 -5.01 18.32
CA ALA A 181 -12.18 -5.37 19.31
C ALA A 181 -12.47 -4.27 20.33
N VAL A 182 -11.54 -3.33 20.52
CA VAL A 182 -11.73 -2.19 21.43
C VAL A 182 -12.16 -0.92 20.69
N LEU A 183 -12.28 -0.96 19.36
CA LEU A 183 -12.80 0.15 18.56
C LEU A 183 -14.34 0.16 18.57
N PRO A 184 -14.97 1.33 18.33
CA PRO A 184 -16.40 1.38 18.04
C PRO A 184 -16.77 0.41 16.90
N PRO A 185 -17.88 -0.35 17.01
CA PRO A 185 -18.25 -1.38 16.03
C PRO A 185 -18.31 -0.87 14.59
N THR A 186 -18.84 0.33 14.38
CA THR A 186 -18.94 0.97 13.05
C THR A 186 -17.57 1.24 12.43
N LEU A 187 -16.58 1.63 13.24
CA LEU A 187 -15.21 1.84 12.79
C LEU A 187 -14.52 0.51 12.52
N ALA A 188 -14.67 -0.47 13.41
CA ALA A 188 -14.11 -1.81 13.22
C ALA A 188 -14.61 -2.45 11.92
N GLU A 189 -15.92 -2.38 11.66
CA GLU A 189 -16.52 -2.88 10.42
C GLU A 189 -15.94 -2.18 9.19
N LEU A 190 -15.83 -0.85 9.23
CA LEU A 190 -15.28 -0.06 8.13
C LEU A 190 -13.83 -0.45 7.79
N LEU A 191 -13.01 -0.75 8.80
CA LEU A 191 -11.62 -1.18 8.62
C LEU A 191 -11.51 -2.61 8.10
N LEU A 192 -12.49 -3.47 8.38
CA LEU A 192 -12.50 -4.86 7.94
C LEU A 192 -12.93 -5.03 6.47
N LYS A 193 -13.64 -4.05 5.88
CA LYS A 193 -14.15 -4.12 4.49
C LYS A 193 -13.08 -4.38 3.43
N THR A 194 -11.83 -4.01 3.69
CA THR A 194 -10.72 -4.08 2.72
C THR A 194 -9.69 -5.15 3.07
N VAL A 195 -9.93 -5.96 4.11
CA VAL A 195 -8.97 -6.96 4.57
C VAL A 195 -9.08 -8.22 3.71
N TRP A 196 -8.08 -8.42 2.85
CA TRP A 196 -7.87 -9.64 2.10
C TRP A 196 -6.73 -10.43 2.71
N VAL A 197 -6.93 -11.73 2.91
CA VAL A 197 -5.92 -12.59 3.52
C VAL A 197 -5.33 -13.51 2.48
N ARG A 198 -4.01 -13.39 2.23
CA ARG A 198 -3.31 -14.31 1.34
C ARG A 198 -3.18 -15.66 2.02
N ARG A 199 -3.55 -16.71 1.28
CA ARG A 199 -3.27 -18.10 1.64
C ARG A 199 -1.78 -18.36 1.34
N ASP A 200 -0.97 -18.48 2.37
CA ASP A 200 0.41 -18.93 2.20
C ASP A 200 0.42 -20.45 2.01
N ARG A 201 0.96 -20.93 0.88
CA ARG A 201 1.01 -22.37 0.54
C ARG A 201 2.03 -23.16 1.39
N GLY A 202 2.81 -22.50 2.25
CA GLY A 202 3.86 -23.11 3.07
C GLY A 202 3.46 -23.41 4.52
N HIS A 203 2.23 -23.08 4.94
CA HIS A 203 1.71 -23.42 6.25
C HIS A 203 0.34 -24.09 6.09
N ASP A 204 0.26 -25.39 6.39
CA ASP A 204 -0.97 -26.21 6.42
C ASP A 204 -2.00 -25.78 7.48
N LEU A 205 -1.83 -24.57 8.01
CA LEU A 205 -2.66 -23.97 9.04
C LEU A 205 -3.27 -22.71 8.41
N ALA A 206 -4.44 -22.92 7.83
CA ALA A 206 -5.14 -22.00 6.94
C ALA A 206 -5.40 -20.63 7.58
N PRO A 207 -5.21 -19.52 6.86
CA PRO A 207 -5.76 -18.26 7.29
C PRO A 207 -7.10 -18.06 6.56
N PHE A 208 -8.22 -18.43 7.18
CA PHE A 208 -9.53 -17.98 6.73
C PHE A 208 -9.80 -16.58 7.27
N PHE A 209 -10.37 -15.70 6.46
CA PHE A 209 -11.07 -14.51 6.96
C PHE A 209 -12.33 -14.30 6.15
N MET A 210 -13.46 -14.29 6.87
CA MET A 210 -14.76 -13.94 6.35
C MET A 210 -14.82 -12.43 6.11
N ARG A 211 -15.44 -12.01 5.01
CA ARG A 211 -15.92 -10.64 4.85
C ARG A 211 -17.05 -10.44 5.87
N LEU A 212 -16.74 -9.85 7.03
CA LEU A 212 -17.71 -9.59 8.08
C LEU A 212 -18.54 -8.35 7.69
N ILE A 213 -19.69 -8.58 7.07
CA ILE A 213 -20.68 -7.54 6.76
C ILE A 213 -21.65 -7.48 7.95
N ASN A 214 -21.90 -6.28 8.51
CA ASN A 214 -22.80 -6.02 9.65
C ASN A 214 -22.34 -6.57 11.01
N LEU A 215 -21.11 -6.28 11.43
CA LEU A 215 -20.60 -6.70 12.75
C LEU A 215 -21.24 -5.88 13.89
N GLN A 216 -22.04 -6.50 14.76
CA GLN A 216 -22.69 -5.79 15.87
C GLN A 216 -21.80 -5.71 17.12
N HIS A 217 -21.08 -6.79 17.44
CA HIS A 217 -20.18 -6.87 18.58
C HIS A 217 -18.91 -7.66 18.23
N LEU A 218 -17.76 -7.23 18.74
CA LEU A 218 -16.49 -7.94 18.66
C LEU A 218 -15.84 -7.99 20.05
N GLY A 219 -15.92 -9.13 20.72
CA GLY A 219 -15.29 -9.38 22.01
C GLY A 219 -14.04 -10.23 21.86
N VAL A 220 -12.95 -9.83 22.53
CA VAL A 220 -11.73 -10.65 22.60
C VAL A 220 -11.36 -10.86 24.06
N VAL A 221 -11.56 -12.10 24.54
CA VAL A 221 -11.20 -12.51 25.90
C VAL A 221 -10.10 -13.56 25.80
N GLY A 222 -8.87 -13.18 26.12
CA GLY A 222 -7.68 -14.06 26.07
C GLY A 222 -7.30 -14.49 24.65
N LYS A 223 -7.51 -15.78 24.32
CA LYS A 223 -7.29 -16.40 23.00
C LYS A 223 -8.59 -16.69 22.23
N LYS A 224 -9.73 -16.23 22.73
CA LYS A 224 -11.06 -16.45 22.14
C LYS A 224 -11.56 -15.17 21.48
N PHE A 225 -12.13 -15.31 20.30
CA PHE A 225 -12.82 -14.24 19.58
C PHE A 225 -14.32 -14.56 19.57
N GLN A 226 -15.13 -13.56 19.86
CA GLN A 226 -16.58 -13.65 19.81
C GLN A 226 -17.10 -12.50 18.98
N PHE A 227 -17.93 -12.79 18.00
CA PHE A 227 -18.67 -11.74 17.30
C PHE A 227 -20.12 -12.11 17.05
N THR A 228 -20.95 -11.10 16.92
CA THR A 228 -22.40 -11.22 16.72
C THR A 228 -22.80 -10.50 15.44
N LEU A 229 -23.54 -11.21 14.58
CA LEU A 229 -24.15 -10.67 13.36
C LEU A 229 -25.66 -10.39 13.58
N PRO A 230 -26.30 -9.54 12.77
CA PRO A 230 -27.71 -9.17 12.97
C PRO A 230 -28.61 -10.36 12.69
N GLY A 231 -29.56 -10.64 13.58
CA GLY A 231 -30.51 -11.75 13.43
C GLY A 231 -30.13 -13.07 14.12
N GLN A 232 -29.20 -13.04 15.08
CA GLN A 232 -28.72 -14.15 15.92
C GLN A 232 -27.84 -15.20 15.22
N VAL A 233 -26.52 -15.09 15.42
CA VAL A 233 -25.64 -16.18 15.91
C VAL A 233 -24.43 -15.53 16.58
N THR A 234 -24.09 -15.96 17.80
CA THR A 234 -22.79 -15.65 18.40
C THR A 234 -21.77 -16.66 17.87
N VAL A 235 -20.81 -16.22 17.06
CA VAL A 235 -19.75 -17.08 16.56
C VAL A 235 -18.60 -17.04 17.54
N GLN A 236 -18.29 -18.18 18.17
CA GLN A 236 -17.11 -18.35 19.03
C GLN A 236 -15.99 -19.01 18.24
N GLY A 237 -14.87 -18.30 18.09
CA GLY A 237 -13.64 -18.81 17.50
C GLY A 237 -12.56 -18.97 18.56
N PHE A 238 -11.83 -20.08 18.50
CA PHE A 238 -10.64 -20.28 19.32
C PHE A 238 -9.40 -20.07 18.44
N SER A 239 -8.42 -19.30 18.94
CA SER A 239 -7.08 -19.30 18.37
C SER A 239 -6.26 -20.40 19.03
N THR A 240 -6.07 -21.51 18.31
CA THR A 240 -5.00 -22.46 18.59
C THR A 240 -3.77 -22.11 17.74
N PHE A 241 -2.58 -22.50 18.20
CA PHE A 241 -1.34 -22.21 17.49
C PHE A 241 -1.44 -22.70 16.04
N GLY A 242 -1.55 -21.75 15.11
CA GLY A 242 -1.58 -22.02 13.67
C GLY A 242 -2.86 -21.61 12.95
N GLY A 243 -4.04 -21.74 13.53
CA GLY A 243 -5.29 -21.48 12.83
C GLY A 243 -6.36 -20.97 13.79
N ILE A 244 -7.24 -20.12 13.28
CA ILE A 244 -8.53 -19.93 13.95
C ILE A 244 -9.32 -21.22 13.65
N VAL A 245 -10.14 -21.72 14.56
CA VAL A 245 -11.10 -22.81 14.26
C VAL A 245 -12.48 -22.26 14.55
N PHE A 246 -13.35 -22.24 13.54
CA PHE A 246 -14.76 -21.93 13.73
C PHE A 246 -15.46 -23.18 14.28
N ILE A 247 -16.05 -23.07 15.46
CA ILE A 247 -16.99 -24.07 15.94
C ILE A 247 -18.38 -23.47 15.71
N PRO A 248 -19.16 -23.96 14.75
CA PRO A 248 -20.55 -23.55 14.63
C PRO A 248 -21.25 -23.81 15.96
N GLY A 249 -21.86 -22.77 16.54
CA GLY A 249 -22.75 -22.94 17.67
C GLY A 249 -23.89 -23.88 17.30
N LEU A 250 -24.33 -24.66 18.28
CA LEU A 250 -25.36 -25.71 18.26
C LEU A 250 -26.78 -25.23 17.91
N THR A 251 -26.96 -24.46 16.83
CA THR A 251 -28.28 -24.02 16.37
C THR A 251 -28.40 -24.25 14.87
N ARG A 252 -29.47 -24.95 14.47
CA ARG A 252 -29.77 -25.48 13.12
C ARG A 252 -30.06 -24.41 12.05
N GLU A 253 -29.38 -23.28 12.08
CA GLU A 253 -29.54 -22.25 11.05
C GLU A 253 -28.23 -22.09 10.27
N THR A 254 -28.27 -22.62 9.06
CA THR A 254 -27.18 -22.65 8.11
C THR A 254 -26.86 -21.23 7.65
N VAL A 255 -25.80 -20.62 8.20
CA VAL A 255 -25.28 -19.34 7.69
C VAL A 255 -24.66 -19.58 6.31
N LYS A 256 -25.20 -18.92 5.28
CA LYS A 256 -24.71 -19.00 3.90
C LYS A 256 -23.42 -18.19 3.77
N LEU A 257 -22.30 -18.87 3.59
CA LEU A 257 -21.00 -18.26 3.30
C LEU A 257 -20.87 -18.10 1.78
N GLU A 258 -20.87 -16.85 1.29
CA GLU A 258 -20.69 -16.60 -0.14
C GLU A 258 -19.20 -16.54 -0.52
N TRP A 259 -18.83 -17.44 -1.42
CA TRP A 259 -17.58 -17.43 -2.16
C TRP A 259 -17.65 -16.36 -3.24
N ILE A 260 -16.68 -15.46 -3.29
CA ILE A 260 -16.46 -14.61 -4.46
C ILE A 260 -15.11 -15.05 -5.04
N GLN A 261 -15.17 -15.66 -6.24
CA GLN A 261 -14.01 -16.08 -7.02
C GLN A 261 -13.20 -14.88 -7.54
#